data_AF-A0A945F4D4-F1
#
_entry.id   AF-A0A945F4D4-F1
#
_cell.length_a   1.000
_cell.length_b   1.000
_cell.length_c   1.000
_cell.angle_alpha   90.00
_cell.angle_beta   90.00
_cell.angle_gamma   90.00
#
_symmetry.space_group_name_H-M   'P 1'
#
loop_
_entity.id
_entity.type
_entity.pdbx_description
1 polymer ?
#
loop_
_entity_poly.entity_id
_entity_poly.type
_entity_poly.pdbx_seq_one_letter_code
_entity_poly.pdbx_strand_id
1 'polypeptide(L)'
;MQFISYLFETSPGAEFLYFYPLLGLIAFLIIASIVASVVYKKKKKHDFAYKRLFKSLSPRLLLMGLLFLLLLGVRYENIPYFSMRIWIYLSLILLAYIAYVYIKIARVQYPKEKQNVEHKVKHSSTKEENKYLPNKKKRK
;
A
#
# COMPACT_ATOMS: atom_id res chain seq x y z
N MET A 1 22.33 -24.14 16.85
CA MET A 1 22.59 -24.10 15.40
C MET A 1 21.47 -24.67 14.52
N GLN A 2 20.56 -25.51 15.04
CA GLN A 2 19.51 -26.15 14.23
C GLN A 2 18.51 -25.19 13.54
N PHE A 3 18.20 -24.04 14.17
CA PHE A 3 17.24 -23.08 13.61
C PHE A 3 17.74 -22.36 12.34
N ILE A 4 19.04 -22.08 12.29
CA ILE A 4 19.67 -21.41 11.13
C ILE A 4 19.69 -22.40 9.96
N SER A 5 20.11 -23.64 10.20
CA SER A 5 20.08 -24.70 9.18
C SER A 5 18.68 -24.93 8.62
N TYR A 6 17.63 -24.84 9.46
CA TYR A 6 16.23 -24.96 9.04
C TYR A 6 15.73 -23.80 8.18
N LEU A 7 16.24 -22.58 8.40
CA LEU A 7 15.87 -21.40 7.61
C LEU A 7 16.61 -21.34 6.26
N PHE A 8 17.85 -21.82 6.23
CA PHE A 8 18.73 -21.84 5.06
C PHE A 8 18.75 -23.19 4.34
N GLU A 9 17.78 -24.06 4.63
CA GLU A 9 17.62 -25.31 3.90
C GLU A 9 17.35 -25.01 2.42
N THR A 10 18.22 -25.53 1.56
CA THR A 10 18.31 -25.15 0.13
C THR A 10 17.22 -25.76 -0.74
N SER A 11 16.60 -26.84 -0.29
CA SER A 11 15.52 -27.55 -1.01
C SER A 11 14.51 -28.14 -0.03
N PRO A 12 13.66 -27.31 0.62
CA PRO A 12 12.70 -27.77 1.63
C PRO A 12 11.51 -28.56 1.06
N GLY A 13 11.59 -29.10 -0.16
CA GLY A 13 10.53 -29.80 -0.85
C GLY A 13 9.37 -28.90 -1.31
N ALA A 14 8.63 -29.39 -2.32
CA ALA A 14 7.41 -28.77 -2.83
C ALA A 14 6.19 -29.00 -1.90
N GLU A 15 6.23 -30.06 -1.10
CA GLU A 15 5.21 -30.43 -0.12
C GLU A 15 5.38 -29.59 1.16
N PHE A 16 4.51 -28.60 1.38
CA PHE A 16 4.52 -27.83 2.62
C PHE A 16 3.11 -27.49 3.14
N LEU A 17 2.92 -27.65 4.45
CA LEU A 17 1.65 -27.48 5.16
C LEU A 17 0.97 -26.11 4.93
N TYR A 18 1.75 -25.07 4.63
CA TYR A 18 1.26 -23.70 4.44
C TYR A 18 1.05 -23.32 2.96
N PHE A 19 1.05 -24.28 2.04
CA PHE A 19 0.80 -24.03 0.60
C PHE A 19 -0.58 -23.41 0.36
N TYR A 20 -1.65 -24.06 0.81
CA TYR A 20 -3.02 -23.55 0.64
C TYR A 20 -3.26 -22.20 1.33
N PRO A 21 -2.83 -21.97 2.59
CA PRO A 21 -2.90 -20.65 3.22
C PRO A 21 -2.16 -19.57 2.42
N LEU A 22 -0.96 -19.86 1.91
CA LEU A 22 -0.16 -18.91 1.14
C LEU A 22 -0.83 -18.58 -0.20
N LEU A 23 -1.39 -19.58 -0.88
CA LEU A 23 -2.14 -19.39 -2.11
C LEU A 23 -3.41 -18.57 -1.90
N GLY A 24 -4.12 -18.80 -0.79
CA GLY A 24 -5.24 -17.97 -0.34
C GLY A 24 -4.82 -16.52 -0.06
N LEU A 25 -3.67 -16.30 0.58
CA LEU A 25 -3.10 -14.97 0.83
C LEU A 25 -2.80 -14.25 -0.50
N ILE A 26 -2.19 -14.93 -1.46
CA ILE A 26 -1.89 -14.37 -2.80
C ILE A 26 -3.18 -13.94 -3.50
N ALA A 27 -4.18 -14.83 -3.55
CA ALA A 27 -5.47 -14.53 -4.15
C ALA A 27 -6.13 -13.32 -3.46
N PHE A 28 -6.10 -13.29 -2.13
CA PHE A 28 -6.60 -12.16 -1.34
C PHE A 28 -5.87 -10.85 -1.67
N LEU A 29 -4.55 -10.85 -1.78
CA LEU A 29 -3.74 -9.66 -2.12
C LEU A 29 -4.08 -9.13 -3.53
N ILE A 30 -4.27 -10.02 -4.50
CA ILE A 30 -4.66 -9.65 -5.86
C ILE A 30 -6.05 -9.03 -5.86
N ILE A 31 -7.03 -9.68 -5.22
CA ILE A 31 -8.40 -9.16 -5.12
C ILE A 31 -8.41 -7.81 -4.39
N ALA A 32 -7.70 -7.69 -3.26
CA ALA A 32 -7.58 -6.45 -2.50
C ALA A 32 -6.96 -5.32 -3.35
N SER A 33 -5.98 -5.63 -4.19
CA SER A 33 -5.38 -4.66 -5.11
C SER A 33 -6.38 -4.16 -6.15
N ILE A 34 -7.19 -5.07 -6.74
CA ILE A 34 -8.23 -4.72 -7.71
C ILE A 34 -9.29 -3.85 -7.04
N VAL A 35 -9.79 -4.25 -5.87
CA VAL A 35 -10.78 -3.48 -5.09
C VAL A 35 -10.22 -2.10 -4.75
N ALA A 36 -8.98 -2.01 -4.27
CA ALA A 36 -8.32 -0.74 -3.98
C ALA A 36 -8.21 0.15 -5.22
N SER A 37 -7.92 -0.41 -6.40
CA SER A 37 -7.88 0.31 -7.67
C SER A 37 -9.25 0.88 -8.05
N VAL A 38 -10.32 0.07 -7.91
CA VAL A 38 -11.69 0.49 -8.20
C VAL A 38 -12.14 1.60 -7.24
N VAL A 39 -11.91 1.42 -5.94
CA VAL A 39 -12.23 2.42 -4.91
C VAL A 39 -11.44 3.71 -5.15
N TYR A 40 -10.15 3.62 -5.49
CA TYR A 40 -9.33 4.76 -5.86
C TYR A 40 -9.89 5.50 -7.08
N LYS A 41 -10.28 4.79 -8.13
CA LYS A 41 -10.90 5.41 -9.33
C LYS A 41 -12.19 6.15 -9.02
N LYS A 42 -13.01 5.65 -8.06
CA LYS A 42 -14.23 6.32 -7.60
C LYS A 42 -13.94 7.54 -6.72
N LYS A 43 -13.05 7.41 -5.73
CA LYS A 43 -12.78 8.48 -4.75
C LYS A 43 -11.83 9.59 -5.24
N LYS A 44 -11.00 9.35 -6.25
CA LYS A 44 -10.06 10.36 -6.80
C LYS A 44 -10.76 11.63 -7.31
N LYS A 45 -12.05 11.57 -7.63
CA LYS A 45 -12.82 12.70 -8.18
C LYS A 45 -13.24 13.70 -7.09
N HIS A 46 -13.44 13.24 -5.85
CA HIS A 46 -13.97 14.08 -4.77
C HIS A 46 -12.92 14.47 -3.73
N ASP A 47 -11.79 13.76 -3.65
CA ASP A 47 -10.83 13.97 -2.57
C ASP A 47 -9.38 13.95 -3.08
N PHE A 48 -8.76 15.13 -3.11
CA PHE A 48 -7.37 15.32 -3.54
C PHE A 48 -6.37 14.70 -2.56
N ALA A 49 -6.67 14.72 -1.25
CA ALA A 49 -5.83 14.11 -0.23
C ALA A 49 -5.83 12.57 -0.38
N TYR A 50 -7.00 11.98 -0.65
CA TYR A 50 -7.10 10.55 -0.94
C TYR A 50 -6.29 10.14 -2.18
N LYS A 51 -6.34 10.97 -3.24
CA LYS A 51 -5.57 10.73 -4.48
C LYS A 51 -4.07 10.65 -4.21
N ARG A 52 -3.53 11.55 -3.38
CA ARG A 52 -2.08 11.61 -3.11
C ARG A 52 -1.60 10.42 -2.26
N LEU A 53 -2.33 10.09 -1.20
CA LEU A 53 -1.92 9.08 -0.23
C LEU A 53 -2.10 7.64 -0.73
N PHE A 54 -3.13 7.38 -1.54
CA PHE A 54 -3.49 6.02 -1.95
C PHE A 54 -3.10 5.66 -3.40
N LYS A 55 -2.51 6.59 -4.18
CA LYS A 55 -2.07 6.32 -5.57
C LYS A 55 -1.09 5.13 -5.67
N SER A 56 -0.24 4.96 -4.67
CA SER A 56 0.79 3.90 -4.65
C SER A 56 0.33 2.60 -3.99
N LEU A 57 -0.83 2.57 -3.33
CA LEU A 57 -1.31 1.40 -2.58
C LEU A 57 -1.58 0.20 -3.51
N SER A 58 -2.39 0.41 -4.56
CA SER A 58 -2.78 -0.64 -5.50
C SER A 58 -1.58 -1.27 -6.23
N PRO A 59 -0.68 -0.52 -6.88
CA PRO A 59 0.46 -1.14 -7.56
C PRO A 59 1.43 -1.85 -6.59
N ARG A 60 1.58 -1.36 -5.35
CA ARG A 60 2.42 -2.02 -4.33
C ARG A 60 1.82 -3.33 -3.82
N LEU A 61 0.51 -3.37 -3.60
CA LEU A 61 -0.20 -4.61 -3.24
C LEU A 61 -0.15 -5.65 -4.36
N LEU A 62 -0.31 -5.21 -5.61
CA LEU A 62 -0.19 -6.09 -6.77
C LEU A 62 1.22 -6.68 -6.87
N LEU A 63 2.24 -5.83 -6.75
CA LEU A 63 3.64 -6.26 -6.79
C LEU A 63 3.97 -7.26 -5.68
N MET A 64 3.42 -7.08 -4.46
CA MET A 64 3.57 -8.07 -3.39
C MET A 64 2.87 -9.39 -3.71
N GLY A 65 1.63 -9.37 -4.21
CA GLY A 65 0.94 -10.59 -4.63
C GLY A 65 1.71 -11.34 -5.72
N LEU A 66 2.27 -10.60 -6.70
CA LEU A 66 3.07 -11.18 -7.78
C LEU A 66 4.42 -11.72 -7.27
N LEU A 67 5.04 -11.05 -6.31
CA LEU A 67 6.28 -11.51 -5.66
C LEU A 67 6.05 -12.83 -4.92
N PHE A 68 4.95 -12.94 -4.15
CA PHE A 68 4.59 -14.20 -3.49
C PHE A 68 4.26 -15.31 -4.50
N LEU A 69 3.58 -14.99 -5.60
CA LEU A 69 3.32 -15.94 -6.69
C LEU A 69 4.63 -16.44 -7.31
N LEU A 70 5.59 -15.54 -7.57
CA LEU A 70 6.89 -15.88 -8.12
C LEU A 70 7.68 -16.77 -7.14
N LEU A 71 7.71 -16.42 -5.85
CA LEU A 71 8.34 -17.23 -4.81
C LEU A 71 7.71 -18.63 -4.70
N LEU A 72 6.39 -18.73 -4.85
CA LEU A 72 5.69 -20.00 -4.88
C LEU A 72 6.11 -20.84 -6.10
N GLY A 73 6.16 -20.24 -7.29
CA GLY A 73 6.58 -20.92 -8.51
C GLY A 73 8.03 -21.38 -8.48
N VAL A 74 8.94 -20.53 -8.01
CA VAL A 74 10.36 -20.87 -7.87
C VAL A 74 10.57 -22.01 -6.85
N ARG A 75 9.73 -22.06 -5.82
CA ARG A 75 9.72 -23.17 -4.88
C ARG A 75 9.13 -24.45 -5.45
N TYR A 76 8.09 -24.35 -6.27
CA TYR A 76 7.52 -25.50 -6.98
C TYR A 76 8.56 -26.16 -7.90
N GLU A 77 9.33 -25.35 -8.62
CA GLU A 77 10.46 -25.78 -9.46
C GLU A 77 11.69 -26.22 -8.65
N ASN A 78 11.64 -26.16 -7.31
CA ASN A 78 12.74 -26.48 -6.38
C ASN A 78 14.09 -25.84 -6.76
N ILE A 79 14.07 -24.59 -7.24
CA ILE A 79 15.32 -23.90 -7.60
C ILE A 79 16.15 -23.69 -6.32
N PRO A 80 17.41 -24.15 -6.28
CA PRO A 80 18.28 -23.97 -5.12
C PRO A 80 18.43 -22.49 -4.76
N TYR A 81 18.56 -22.18 -3.47
CA TYR A 81 18.71 -20.83 -2.89
C TYR A 81 17.50 -19.89 -2.98
N PHE A 82 16.71 -19.93 -4.06
CA PHE A 82 15.50 -19.12 -4.17
C PHE A 82 14.27 -19.77 -3.52
N SER A 83 14.26 -21.09 -3.38
CA SER A 83 13.23 -21.83 -2.66
C SER A 83 13.39 -21.80 -1.13
N MET A 84 14.42 -21.11 -0.62
CA MET A 84 14.66 -21.00 0.81
C MET A 84 13.48 -20.35 1.54
N ARG A 85 13.17 -20.88 2.73
CA ARG A 85 12.05 -20.40 3.56
C ARG A 85 12.23 -18.96 4.00
N ILE A 86 13.47 -18.49 4.10
CA ILE A 86 13.79 -17.11 4.49
C ILE A 86 13.15 -16.07 3.58
N TRP A 87 13.02 -16.34 2.27
CA TRP A 87 12.40 -15.41 1.33
C TRP A 87 10.90 -15.21 1.60
N ILE A 88 10.21 -16.27 2.01
CA ILE A 88 8.79 -16.21 2.37
C ILE A 88 8.64 -15.37 3.63
N TYR A 89 9.43 -15.65 4.68
CA TYR A 89 9.37 -14.88 5.93
C TYR A 89 9.73 -13.41 5.73
N LEU A 90 10.76 -13.12 4.94
CA LEU A 90 11.18 -11.76 4.62
C LEU A 90 10.06 -10.99 3.89
N SER A 91 9.42 -11.63 2.92
CA SER A 91 8.29 -11.06 2.18
C SER A 91 7.08 -10.82 3.10
N LEU A 92 6.87 -11.69 4.08
CA LEU A 92 5.77 -11.59 5.06
C LEU A 92 5.99 -10.43 6.04
N ILE A 93 7.23 -10.25 6.52
CA ILE A 93 7.63 -9.09 7.34
C ILE A 93 7.47 -7.80 6.54
N LEU A 94 7.89 -7.79 5.28
CA LEU A 94 7.75 -6.63 4.40
C LEU A 94 6.28 -6.28 4.17
N LEU A 95 5.42 -7.28 3.97
CA LEU A 95 3.97 -7.09 3.86
C LEU A 95 3.38 -6.48 5.13
N ALA A 96 3.76 -6.98 6.31
CA ALA A 96 3.32 -6.45 7.60
C ALA A 96 3.76 -4.99 7.79
N TYR A 97 5.00 -4.67 7.42
CA TYR A 97 5.51 -3.30 7.47
C TYR A 97 4.73 -2.35 6.55
N ILE A 98 4.45 -2.78 5.31
CA ILE A 98 3.63 -2.00 4.37
C ILE A 98 2.23 -1.77 4.94
N ALA A 99 1.59 -2.81 5.47
CA ALA A 99 0.28 -2.69 6.10
C ALA A 99 0.29 -1.67 7.26
N TYR A 100 1.29 -1.74 8.14
CA TYR A 100 1.46 -0.80 9.24
C TYR A 100 1.60 0.65 8.76
N VAL A 101 2.44 0.90 7.76
CA VAL A 101 2.62 2.23 7.17
C VAL A 101 1.30 2.76 6.62
N TYR A 102 0.53 1.95 5.89
CA TYR A 102 -0.74 2.39 5.33
C TYR A 102 -1.82 2.61 6.39
N ILE A 103 -1.87 1.80 7.45
CA ILE A 103 -2.77 2.05 8.60
C ILE A 103 -2.42 3.39 9.27
N LYS A 104 -1.13 3.68 9.45
CA LYS A 104 -0.66 4.95 10.01
C LYS A 104 -1.03 6.13 9.10
N ILE A 105 -0.85 6.00 7.78
CA ILE A 105 -1.25 7.02 6.80
C ILE A 105 -2.76 7.26 6.86
N ALA A 106 -3.57 6.19 6.88
CA ALA A 106 -5.02 6.27 6.92
C ALA A 106 -5.55 6.90 8.21
N ARG A 107 -4.96 6.59 9.37
CA ARG A 107 -5.42 7.12 10.66
C ARG A 107 -4.87 8.51 11.00
N VAL A 108 -3.63 8.81 10.65
CA VAL A 108 -2.93 10.02 11.13
C VAL A 108 -2.80 11.07 10.04
N GLN A 109 -2.42 10.68 8.82
CA GLN A 109 -2.14 11.64 7.75
C GLN A 109 -3.41 12.05 7.00
N TYR A 110 -4.34 11.12 6.77
CA TYR A 110 -5.59 11.40 6.07
C TYR A 110 -6.44 12.50 6.75
N PRO A 111 -6.73 12.49 8.07
CA PRO A 111 -7.50 13.56 8.69
C PRO A 111 -6.76 14.91 8.68
N LYS A 112 -5.43 14.90 8.85
CA LYS A 112 -4.60 16.11 8.83
C LYS A 112 -4.54 16.73 7.43
N GLU A 113 -4.44 15.92 6.38
CA GLU A 113 -4.35 16.43 5.01
C GLU A 113 -5.72 16.91 4.50
N LYS A 114 -6.83 16.28 4.93
CA LYS A 114 -8.19 16.79 4.67
C LYS A 114 -8.41 18.19 5.27
N GLN A 115 -8.04 18.39 6.53
CA GLN A 115 -8.14 19.71 7.19
C GLN A 115 -7.27 20.78 6.51
N ASN A 116 -6.06 20.43 6.09
CA ASN A 116 -5.16 21.36 5.39
C ASN A 116 -5.66 21.73 3.98
N VAL A 117 -6.28 20.79 3.26
CA VAL A 117 -6.91 21.09 1.96
C VAL A 117 -8.12 22.00 2.15
N GLU A 118 -8.98 21.73 3.14
CA GLU A 118 -10.12 22.60 3.45
C GLU A 118 -9.68 24.01 3.88
N HIS A 119 -8.64 24.13 4.72
CA HIS A 119 -8.07 25.43 5.10
C HIS A 119 -7.46 26.19 3.91
N LYS A 120 -6.75 25.48 3.02
CA LYS A 120 -6.19 26.10 1.81
C LYS A 120 -7.29 26.58 0.86
N VAL A 121 -8.33 25.78 0.62
CA VAL A 121 -9.47 26.16 -0.22
C VAL A 121 -10.18 27.39 0.35
N LYS A 122 -10.44 27.43 1.67
CA LYS A 122 -11.03 28.61 2.33
C LYS A 122 -10.15 29.85 2.23
N HIS A 123 -8.84 29.74 2.43
CA HIS A 123 -7.93 30.90 2.34
C HIS A 123 -7.70 31.38 0.89
N SER A 124 -7.73 30.49 -0.10
CA SER A 124 -7.62 30.89 -1.51
C SER A 124 -8.89 31.57 -2.01
N SER A 125 -10.08 31.09 -1.63
CA SER A 125 -11.34 31.74 -2.01
C SER A 125 -11.45 33.15 -1.42
N THR A 126 -11.08 33.37 -0.16
CA THR A 126 -11.08 34.72 0.45
C THR A 126 -10.04 35.65 -0.19
N LYS A 127 -8.91 35.13 -0.69
CA LYS A 127 -7.89 35.96 -1.36
C LYS A 127 -8.29 36.35 -2.79
N GLU A 128 -8.93 35.45 -3.54
CA GLU A 128 -9.43 35.77 -4.87
C GLU A 128 -10.63 36.71 -4.80
N GLU A 129 -11.57 36.47 -3.88
CA GLU A 129 -12.73 37.34 -3.69
C GLU A 129 -12.32 38.78 -3.36
N ASN A 130 -11.32 38.97 -2.48
CA ASN A 130 -10.78 40.28 -2.15
C ASN A 130 -9.94 40.93 -3.27
N LYS A 131 -9.54 40.17 -4.30
CA LYS A 131 -8.83 40.73 -5.46
C LYS A 131 -9.79 41.42 -6.43
N TYR A 132 -11.05 40.96 -6.47
CA TYR A 132 -12.10 41.51 -7.35
C TYR A 132 -13.04 42.47 -6.63
N LEU A 133 -12.99 42.52 -5.29
CA LEU A 133 -13.71 43.53 -4.52
C LEU A 133 -12.94 44.87 -4.58
N PRO A 134 -13.54 45.95 -5.10
CA PRO A 134 -12.90 47.25 -5.11
C PRO A 134 -12.64 47.69 -3.66
N ASN A 135 -11.36 47.93 -3.36
CA ASN A 135 -10.91 48.35 -2.04
C ASN A 135 -11.65 49.64 -1.65
N LYS A 136 -12.56 49.58 -0.67
CA LYS A 136 -13.28 50.77 -0.19
C LYS A 136 -12.26 51.74 0.41
N LYS A 137 -11.95 52.81 -0.33
CA LYS A 137 -11.10 53.92 0.12
C LYS A 137 -11.72 54.51 1.39
N LYS A 138 -11.02 54.40 2.52
CA LYS A 138 -11.38 55.09 3.76
C LYS A 138 -11.29 56.60 3.52
N ARG A 139 -12.43 57.31 3.58
CA ARG A 139 -12.47 58.77 3.66
C ARG A 139 -11.90 59.18 5.02
N LYS A 140 -10.81 59.95 4.98
CA LYS A 140 -10.36 60.78 6.12
C LYS A 140 -11.25 62.00 6.21
#